data_AF-A0AAV9IWQ4-F1
#
_entry.id   AF-A0AAV9IWQ4-F1
#
_cell.length_a   1.000
_cell.length_b   1.000
_cell.length_c   1.000
_cell.angle_alpha   90.00
_cell.angle_beta   90.00
_cell.angle_gamma   90.00
#
_symmetry.space_group_name_H-M   'P 1'
#
loop_
_entity.id
_entity.type
_entity.pdbx_description
1 polymer ?
#
loop_
_entity_poly.entity_id
_entity_poly.type
_entity_poly.pdbx_seq_one_letter_code
_entity_poly.pdbx_strand_id
1 'polypeptide(L)'
;MTSLETASDALASDGARVRHFQEALQCALVSIFDECGTTDHLARALREWRARTAVSTERLAELRAQMVDLVTTSMRQELDMALEELGVRGKLNRLDQLCEQQPPLVDGRRHLPPAPVLPEAAVRTLRVQRKQEAHERLAELVAEEEHKLRALETEADGEREALERTQHELDTAMRALNQWVQMAVTDVDSMDEK
;
A
#
# COMPACT_ATOMS: atom_id res chain seq x y z
N MET A 1 -1.31 6.87 -7.26
CA MET A 1 -2.04 5.69 -7.79
C MET A 1 -1.14 4.43 -7.92
N THR A 2 0.11 4.46 -7.46
CA THR A 2 1.11 3.38 -7.66
C THR A 2 1.12 2.27 -6.60
N SER A 3 0.36 2.40 -5.50
CA SER A 3 0.42 1.46 -4.37
C SER A 3 -0.48 0.23 -4.50
N LEU A 4 -1.41 0.21 -5.47
CA LEU A 4 -2.33 -0.91 -5.69
C LEU A 4 -1.81 -1.92 -6.72
N GLU A 5 -1.02 -1.47 -7.71
CA GLU A 5 -0.42 -2.36 -8.71
C GLU A 5 0.71 -3.22 -8.13
N THR A 6 1.54 -2.66 -7.25
CA THR A 6 2.60 -3.41 -6.55
C THR A 6 2.06 -4.46 -5.58
N ALA A 7 0.86 -4.25 -5.02
CA ALA A 7 0.19 -5.25 -4.20
C ALA A 7 -0.34 -6.44 -5.02
N SER A 8 -0.71 -6.19 -6.28
CA SER A 8 -1.16 -7.23 -7.22
C SER A 8 -0.02 -8.15 -7.66
N ASP A 9 1.16 -7.60 -7.92
CA ASP A 9 2.33 -8.40 -8.31
C ASP A 9 2.90 -9.20 -7.14
N ALA A 10 2.80 -8.70 -5.90
CA ALA A 10 3.18 -9.45 -4.70
C ALA A 10 2.23 -10.62 -4.37
N LEU A 11 1.04 -10.66 -4.97
CA LEU A 11 0.06 -11.76 -4.82
C LEU A 11 0.29 -12.89 -5.83
N ALA A 12 1.13 -12.69 -6.86
CA ALA A 12 1.39 -13.66 -7.92
C ALA A 12 2.45 -14.71 -7.56
N SER A 13 3.25 -14.47 -6.52
CA SER A 13 4.20 -15.45 -5.99
C SER A 13 3.53 -16.28 -4.88
N ASP A 14 3.53 -17.61 -5.03
CA ASP A 14 3.01 -18.49 -3.99
C ASP A 14 3.85 -18.37 -2.71
N GLY A 15 3.23 -17.82 -1.67
CA GLY A 15 3.82 -17.66 -0.35
C GLY A 15 4.28 -18.99 0.24
N ALA A 16 5.17 -18.95 1.24
CA ALA A 16 5.73 -20.15 1.85
C ALA A 16 4.63 -21.09 2.38
N ARG A 17 3.52 -20.54 2.91
CA ARG A 17 2.40 -21.35 3.39
C ARG A 17 1.60 -22.04 2.29
N VAL A 18 1.44 -21.41 1.13
CA VAL A 18 0.74 -22.03 -0.01
C VAL A 18 1.51 -23.26 -0.49
N ARG A 19 2.84 -23.13 -0.61
CA ARG A 19 3.73 -24.24 -0.97
C ARG A 19 3.68 -25.38 0.04
N HIS A 20 3.78 -25.08 1.33
CA HIS A 20 3.67 -26.11 2.37
C HIS A 20 2.29 -26.80 2.41
N PHE A 21 1.22 -26.06 2.11
CA PHE A 21 -0.12 -26.64 2.02
C PHE A 21 -0.23 -27.62 0.85
N GLN A 22 0.26 -27.23 -0.34
CA GLN A 22 0.31 -28.10 -1.51
C GLN A 22 1.20 -29.34 -1.28
N GLU A 23 2.36 -29.17 -0.66
CA GLU A 23 3.26 -30.27 -0.28
C GLU A 23 2.57 -31.25 0.69
N ALA A 24 1.92 -30.74 1.74
CA ALA A 24 1.22 -31.58 2.72
C ALA A 24 0.09 -32.39 2.08
N LEU A 25 -0.66 -31.78 1.15
CA LEU A 25 -1.72 -32.46 0.43
C LEU A 25 -1.20 -33.49 -0.56
N GLN A 26 -0.11 -33.20 -1.26
CA GLN A 26 0.56 -34.17 -2.12
C GLN A 26 1.02 -35.39 -1.30
N CYS A 27 1.62 -35.16 -0.12
CA CYS A 27 1.98 -36.23 0.80
C CYS A 27 0.77 -37.04 1.28
N ALA A 28 -0.34 -36.38 1.60
CA ALA A 28 -1.57 -37.05 2.03
C ALA A 28 -2.18 -37.92 0.93
N LEU A 29 -2.21 -37.42 -0.32
CA LEU A 29 -2.70 -38.18 -1.47
C LEU A 29 -1.85 -39.42 -1.72
N VAL A 30 -0.52 -39.30 -1.67
CA VAL A 30 0.39 -40.44 -1.81
C VAL A 30 0.16 -41.46 -0.68
N SER A 31 0.01 -41.00 0.57
CA SER A 31 -0.27 -41.87 1.72
C SER A 31 -1.58 -42.66 1.55
N ILE A 32 -2.65 -42.04 1.06
CA ILE A 32 -3.93 -42.71 0.80
C ILE A 32 -3.77 -43.82 -0.24
N PHE A 33 -2.93 -43.62 -1.27
CA PHE A 33 -2.67 -44.65 -2.28
C PHE A 33 -1.77 -45.78 -1.80
N ASP A 34 -0.80 -45.47 -0.94
CA ASP A 34 0.04 -46.48 -0.29
C ASP A 34 -0.78 -47.34 0.68
N GLU A 35 -1.72 -46.73 1.42
CA GLU A 35 -2.69 -47.43 2.25
C GLU A 35 -3.68 -48.27 1.42
N CYS A 36 -4.25 -47.71 0.35
CA CYS A 36 -5.10 -48.48 -0.57
C CYS A 36 -4.35 -49.68 -1.17
N GLY A 37 -3.05 -49.54 -1.43
CA GLY A 37 -2.17 -50.60 -1.94
C GLY A 37 -1.80 -51.68 -0.93
N THR A 38 -1.94 -51.41 0.37
CA THR A 38 -1.62 -52.32 1.48
C THR A 38 -2.86 -52.91 2.14
N THR A 39 -4.06 -52.39 1.85
CA THR A 39 -5.31 -52.98 2.35
C THR A 39 -5.51 -54.40 1.82
N ASP A 40 -5.60 -55.36 2.74
CA ASP A 40 -5.88 -56.78 2.45
C ASP A 40 -7.10 -56.98 1.56
N HIS A 41 -8.06 -56.04 1.61
CA HIS A 41 -9.29 -56.08 0.85
C HIS A 41 -9.08 -55.88 -0.65
N LEU A 42 -8.19 -54.96 -1.02
CA LEU A 42 -7.87 -54.63 -2.41
C LEU A 42 -6.94 -55.70 -3.00
N ALA A 43 -5.98 -56.20 -2.21
CA ALA A 43 -5.15 -57.34 -2.58
C ALA A 43 -5.95 -58.65 -2.76
N ARG A 44 -7.04 -58.84 -2.00
CA ARG A 44 -7.95 -59.99 -2.14
C ARG A 44 -8.82 -59.86 -3.39
N ALA A 45 -9.41 -58.69 -3.62
CA ALA A 45 -10.18 -58.40 -4.83
C ALA A 45 -9.36 -58.56 -6.11
N LEU A 46 -8.10 -58.10 -6.11
CA LEU A 46 -7.18 -58.28 -7.24
C LEU A 46 -6.80 -59.74 -7.48
N ARG A 47 -6.62 -60.53 -6.42
CA ARG A 47 -6.38 -61.99 -6.54
C ARG A 47 -7.60 -62.73 -7.12
N GLU A 48 -8.80 -62.38 -6.66
CA GLU A 48 -10.04 -62.95 -7.20
C GLU A 48 -10.29 -62.55 -8.66
N TRP A 49 -9.97 -61.32 -9.03
CA TRP A 49 -10.10 -60.85 -10.40
C TRP A 49 -9.06 -61.52 -11.31
N ARG A 50 -7.79 -61.62 -10.87
CA ARG A 50 -6.74 -62.35 -11.58
C ARG A 50 -7.11 -63.80 -11.84
N ALA A 51 -7.73 -64.47 -10.87
CA ALA A 51 -8.22 -65.84 -11.02
C ALA A 51 -9.31 -65.97 -12.10
N ARG A 52 -10.02 -64.87 -12.43
CA ARG A 52 -11.10 -64.84 -13.43
C ARG A 52 -10.65 -64.35 -14.82
N THR A 53 -9.63 -63.50 -14.91
CA THR A 53 -9.30 -62.78 -16.16
C THR A 53 -7.95 -63.13 -16.80
N ALA A 54 -7.15 -64.02 -16.20
CA ALA A 54 -5.82 -64.42 -16.70
C ALA A 54 -4.86 -63.24 -16.98
N VAL A 55 -5.09 -62.08 -16.34
CA VAL A 55 -4.27 -60.87 -16.50
C VAL A 55 -2.92 -61.05 -15.77
N SER A 56 -1.83 -60.63 -16.41
CA SER A 56 -0.48 -60.71 -15.84
C SER A 56 -0.30 -59.75 -14.65
N THR A 57 0.65 -60.05 -13.77
CA THR A 57 1.03 -59.17 -12.65
C THR A 57 1.53 -57.81 -13.13
N GLU A 58 2.26 -57.80 -14.24
CA GLU A 58 2.74 -56.56 -14.87
C GLU A 58 1.58 -55.69 -15.34
N ARG A 59 0.57 -56.29 -15.98
CA ARG A 59 -0.60 -55.53 -16.45
C ARG A 59 -1.43 -54.97 -15.29
N LEU A 60 -1.51 -55.69 -14.17
CA LEU A 60 -2.14 -55.18 -12.94
C LEU A 60 -1.34 -54.05 -12.29
N ALA A 61 -0.01 -54.14 -12.27
CA ALA A 61 0.84 -53.07 -11.77
C ALA A 61 0.75 -51.81 -12.64
N GLU A 62 0.67 -51.99 -13.96
CA GLU A 62 0.49 -50.91 -14.93
C GLU A 62 -0.88 -50.23 -14.77
N LEU A 63 -1.97 -51.00 -14.63
CA LEU A 63 -3.31 -50.48 -14.33
C LEU A 63 -3.35 -49.71 -13.02
N ARG A 64 -2.64 -50.20 -11.99
CA ARG A 64 -2.50 -49.50 -10.71
C ARG A 64 -1.76 -48.18 -10.90
N ALA A 65 -0.65 -48.16 -11.62
CA ALA A 65 0.10 -46.94 -11.90
C ALA A 65 -0.78 -45.91 -12.65
N GLN A 66 -1.54 -46.34 -13.65
CA GLN A 66 -2.48 -45.49 -14.39
C GLN A 66 -3.60 -44.94 -13.51
N MET A 67 -4.16 -45.75 -12.60
CA MET A 67 -5.17 -45.28 -11.65
C MET A 67 -4.61 -44.25 -10.67
N VAL A 68 -3.41 -44.50 -10.13
CA VAL A 68 -2.75 -43.54 -9.22
C VAL A 68 -2.49 -42.23 -9.95
N ASP A 69 -1.94 -42.28 -11.16
CA ASP A 69 -1.65 -41.09 -11.98
C ASP A 69 -2.92 -40.29 -12.31
N LEU A 70 -3.99 -40.97 -12.74
CA LEU A 70 -5.27 -40.33 -13.04
C LEU A 70 -5.88 -39.64 -11.81
N VAL A 71 -5.97 -40.34 -10.68
CA VAL A 71 -6.64 -39.80 -9.49
C VAL A 71 -5.79 -38.70 -8.85
N THR A 72 -4.47 -38.86 -8.78
CA THR A 72 -3.58 -37.82 -8.24
C THR A 72 -3.63 -36.54 -9.09
N THR A 73 -3.68 -36.68 -10.42
CA THR A 73 -3.81 -35.54 -11.33
C THR A 73 -5.18 -34.86 -11.19
N SER A 74 -6.27 -35.63 -11.17
CA SER A 74 -7.64 -35.10 -11.00
C SER A 74 -7.80 -34.39 -9.65
N MET A 75 -7.34 -35.02 -8.57
CA MET A 75 -7.42 -34.45 -7.22
C MET A 75 -6.58 -33.18 -7.09
N ARG A 76 -5.40 -33.12 -7.74
CA ARG A 76 -4.60 -31.90 -7.78
C ARG A 76 -5.36 -30.77 -8.47
N GLN A 77 -5.97 -31.04 -9.62
CA GLN A 77 -6.74 -30.03 -10.36
C GLN A 77 -7.96 -29.55 -9.58
N GLU A 78 -8.74 -30.46 -9.00
CA GLU A 78 -9.89 -30.10 -8.15
C GLU A 78 -9.46 -29.27 -6.94
N LEU A 79 -8.32 -29.60 -6.36
CA LEU A 79 -7.79 -28.86 -5.22
C LEU A 79 -7.28 -27.47 -5.62
N ASP A 80 -6.58 -27.34 -6.74
CA ASP A 80 -6.14 -26.04 -7.23
C ASP A 80 -7.35 -25.14 -7.56
N MET A 81 -8.41 -25.69 -8.17
CA MET A 81 -9.66 -24.96 -8.37
C MET A 81 -10.29 -24.54 -7.05
N ALA A 82 -10.40 -25.45 -6.06
CA ALA A 82 -10.96 -25.12 -4.75
C ALA A 82 -10.16 -24.05 -4.01
N LEU A 83 -8.82 -24.07 -4.15
CA LEU A 83 -7.93 -23.06 -3.58
C LEU A 83 -8.15 -21.67 -4.19
N GLU A 84 -8.42 -21.62 -5.50
CA GLU A 84 -8.74 -20.40 -6.23
C GLU A 84 -10.15 -19.89 -5.90
N GLU A 85 -11.18 -20.74 -5.96
CA GLU A 85 -12.58 -20.39 -5.66
C GLU A 85 -12.75 -19.86 -4.23
N LEU A 86 -12.11 -20.49 -3.24
CA LEU A 86 -12.18 -20.07 -1.85
C LEU A 86 -11.23 -18.90 -1.51
N GLY A 87 -10.43 -18.46 -2.49
CA GLY A 87 -9.43 -17.41 -2.35
C GLY A 87 -8.37 -17.72 -1.28
N VAL A 88 -8.08 -19.01 -1.06
CA VAL A 88 -7.17 -19.46 0.00
C VAL A 88 -5.75 -18.99 -0.27
N ARG A 89 -5.30 -19.03 -1.54
CA ARG A 89 -3.97 -18.51 -1.94
C ARG A 89 -3.80 -17.04 -1.53
N GLY A 90 -4.78 -16.19 -1.86
CA GLY A 90 -4.77 -14.78 -1.46
C GLY A 90 -4.76 -14.57 0.05
N LYS A 91 -5.53 -15.38 0.80
CA LYS A 91 -5.58 -15.32 2.27
C LYS A 91 -4.24 -15.74 2.92
N LEU A 92 -3.63 -16.81 2.44
CA LEU A 92 -2.34 -17.30 2.95
C LEU A 92 -1.20 -16.33 2.63
N ASN A 93 -1.15 -15.81 1.40
CA ASN A 93 -0.18 -14.78 1.01
C ASN A 93 -0.35 -13.51 1.85
N ARG A 94 -1.60 -13.08 2.10
CA ARG A 94 -1.88 -11.93 2.97
C ARG A 94 -1.44 -12.18 4.42
N LEU A 95 -1.61 -13.40 4.91
CA LEU A 95 -1.18 -13.80 6.25
C LEU A 95 0.34 -13.78 6.38
N ASP A 96 1.06 -14.25 5.36
CA ASP A 96 2.53 -14.19 5.30
C ASP A 96 3.02 -12.73 5.36
N GLN A 97 2.43 -11.84 4.55
CA GLN A 97 2.73 -10.40 4.60
C GLN A 97 2.48 -9.79 5.99
N LEU A 98 1.36 -10.12 6.62
CA LEU A 98 1.02 -9.62 7.96
C LEU A 98 2.01 -10.10 9.02
N CYS A 99 2.53 -11.32 8.89
CA CYS A 99 3.54 -11.85 9.80
C CYS A 99 4.92 -11.20 9.61
N GLU A 100 5.28 -10.82 8.38
CA GLU A 100 6.54 -10.10 8.10
C GLU A 100 6.49 -8.64 8.55
N GLN A 101 5.34 -7.99 8.38
CA GLN A 101 5.15 -6.57 8.72
C GLN A 101 4.94 -6.33 10.22
N GLN A 102 4.74 -7.37 11.02
CA GLN A 102 4.56 -7.22 12.46
C GLN A 102 5.92 -6.95 13.15
N PRO A 103 6.15 -5.73 13.69
CA PRO A 103 7.32 -5.51 14.53
C PRO A 103 7.21 -6.35 15.81
N PRO A 104 8.33 -6.84 16.35
CA PRO A 104 8.33 -7.49 17.66
C PRO A 104 7.81 -6.49 18.72
N LEU A 105 6.94 -6.95 19.61
CA LEU A 105 6.55 -6.14 20.77
C LEU A 105 7.78 -5.97 21.68
N VAL A 106 7.80 -4.87 22.43
CA VAL A 106 8.90 -4.48 23.35
C VAL A 106 9.25 -5.61 24.34
N ASP A 107 8.30 -6.50 24.63
CA ASP A 107 8.42 -7.61 25.58
C ASP A 107 8.92 -8.92 24.93
N GLY A 108 9.33 -8.90 23.66
CA GLY A 108 9.73 -10.09 22.89
C GLY A 108 8.57 -10.97 22.41
N ARG A 109 7.32 -10.62 22.75
CA ARG A 109 6.11 -11.24 22.21
C ARG A 109 5.86 -10.77 20.78
N ARG A 110 5.32 -11.64 19.92
CA ARG A 110 4.99 -11.28 18.52
C ARG A 110 3.56 -10.75 18.34
N HIS A 111 2.67 -10.97 19.31
CA HIS A 111 1.28 -10.56 19.20
C HIS A 111 0.67 -10.29 20.58
N LEU A 112 -0.24 -9.31 20.62
CA LEU A 112 -1.19 -9.16 21.71
C LEU A 112 -2.24 -10.28 21.59
N PRO A 113 -2.80 -10.76 22.71
CA PRO A 113 -3.92 -11.69 22.65
C PRO A 113 -5.07 -11.07 21.85
N PRO A 114 -5.83 -11.87 21.08
CA PRO A 114 -6.97 -11.37 20.33
C PRO A 114 -7.97 -10.75 21.31
N ALA A 115 -7.99 -9.42 21.37
CA ALA A 115 -9.02 -8.70 22.09
C ALA A 115 -10.34 -8.90 21.34
N PRO A 116 -11.48 -9.02 22.05
CA PRO A 116 -12.78 -9.02 21.40
C PRO A 116 -12.92 -7.73 20.60
N VAL A 117 -12.95 -7.84 19.27
CA VAL A 117 -13.17 -6.71 18.37
C VAL A 117 -14.63 -6.32 18.49
N LEU A 118 -14.93 -5.41 19.41
CA LEU A 118 -16.23 -4.77 19.48
C LEU A 118 -16.39 -3.90 18.22
N PRO A 119 -17.48 -4.02 17.45
CA PRO A 119 -17.70 -3.22 16.25
C PRO A 119 -17.54 -1.72 16.49
N GLU A 120 -17.94 -1.25 17.66
CA GLU A 120 -17.77 0.14 18.10
C GLU A 120 -16.31 0.56 18.22
N ALA A 121 -15.44 -0.32 18.73
CA ALA A 121 -14.02 -0.03 18.85
C ALA A 121 -13.38 0.09 17.46
N ALA A 122 -13.70 -0.81 16.53
CA ALA A 122 -13.21 -0.73 15.15
C ALA A 122 -13.65 0.56 14.44
N VAL A 123 -14.93 0.93 14.57
CA VAL A 123 -15.46 2.17 14.00
C VAL A 123 -14.80 3.40 14.63
N ARG A 124 -14.57 3.40 15.94
CA ARG A 124 -13.85 4.49 16.63
C ARG A 124 -12.43 4.61 16.10
N THR A 125 -11.69 3.51 15.97
CA THR A 125 -10.31 3.52 15.45
C THR A 125 -10.26 4.06 14.02
N LEU A 126 -11.13 3.58 13.14
CA LEU A 126 -11.21 4.10 11.76
C LEU A 126 -11.58 5.58 11.72
N ARG A 127 -12.49 6.02 12.59
CA ARG A 127 -12.87 7.43 12.69
C ARG A 127 -11.71 8.29 13.17
N VAL A 128 -10.92 7.80 14.13
CA VAL A 128 -9.73 8.50 14.63
C VAL A 128 -8.67 8.60 13.52
N GLN A 129 -8.39 7.52 12.80
CA GLN A 129 -7.45 7.54 11.67
C GLN A 129 -7.86 8.55 10.60
N ARG A 130 -9.13 8.53 10.16
CA ARG A 130 -9.64 9.52 9.20
C ARG A 130 -9.53 10.95 9.70
N LYS A 131 -9.73 11.17 11.02
CA LYS A 131 -9.55 12.49 11.63
C LYS A 131 -8.09 12.92 11.68
N GLN A 132 -7.16 11.98 11.91
CA GLN A 132 -5.72 12.26 11.87
C GLN A 132 -5.29 12.64 10.46
N GLU A 133 -5.67 11.87 9.44
CA GLU A 133 -5.39 12.20 8.04
C GLU A 133 -5.97 13.57 7.64
N ALA A 134 -7.19 13.89 8.08
CA ALA A 134 -7.79 15.20 7.83
C ALA A 134 -7.04 16.33 8.55
N HIS A 135 -6.58 16.08 9.78
CA HIS A 135 -5.80 17.04 10.56
C HIS A 135 -4.44 17.31 9.91
N GLU A 136 -3.75 16.28 9.42
CA GLU A 136 -2.48 16.41 8.69
C GLU A 136 -2.65 17.25 7.42
N ARG A 137 -3.68 16.98 6.61
CA ARG A 137 -3.98 17.80 5.41
C ARG A 137 -4.31 19.24 5.74
N LEU A 138 -5.07 19.49 6.82
CA LEU A 138 -5.36 20.85 7.25
C LEU A 138 -4.10 21.57 7.72
N ALA A 139 -3.19 20.88 8.41
CA ALA A 139 -1.92 21.46 8.84
C ALA A 139 -1.03 21.84 7.64
N GLU A 140 -0.99 21.01 6.59
CA GLU A 140 -0.32 21.33 5.32
C GLU A 140 -0.90 22.59 4.67
N LEU A 141 -2.23 22.69 4.54
CA LEU A 141 -2.89 23.86 3.97
C LEU A 141 -2.64 25.14 4.78
N VAL A 142 -2.66 25.05 6.11
CA VAL A 142 -2.35 26.20 6.98
C VAL A 142 -0.91 26.65 6.75
N ALA A 143 0.05 25.72 6.67
CA ALA A 143 1.44 26.06 6.39
C ALA A 143 1.63 26.73 5.02
N GLU A 144 0.90 26.29 4.00
CA GLU A 144 0.89 26.93 2.67
C GLU A 144 0.34 28.35 2.72
N GLU A 145 -0.79 28.57 3.40
CA GLU A 145 -1.39 29.91 3.51
C GLU A 145 -0.52 30.85 4.35
N GLU A 146 0.10 30.37 5.43
CA GLU A 146 1.08 31.15 6.20
C GLU A 146 2.28 31.58 5.34
N HIS A 147 2.77 30.69 4.47
CA HIS A 147 3.85 31.03 3.55
C HIS A 147 3.42 32.11 2.54
N LYS A 148 2.21 32.00 1.99
CA LYS A 148 1.66 33.04 1.07
C LYS A 148 1.47 34.37 1.77
N LEU A 149 0.96 34.37 3.01
CA LEU A 149 0.82 35.59 3.80
C LEU A 149 2.16 36.29 4.03
N ARG A 150 3.20 35.55 4.42
CA ARG A 150 4.54 36.12 4.57
C ARG A 150 5.07 36.72 3.27
N ALA A 151 4.84 36.07 2.13
CA ALA A 151 5.25 36.60 0.83
C ALA A 151 4.52 37.91 0.49
N LEU A 152 3.21 37.97 0.73
CA LEU A 152 2.42 39.19 0.51
C LEU A 152 2.81 40.31 1.48
N GLU A 153 3.14 39.99 2.73
CA GLU A 153 3.68 40.97 3.69
C GLU A 153 5.00 41.57 3.19
N THR A 154 5.92 40.74 2.69
CA THR A 154 7.18 41.24 2.12
C THR A 154 6.98 42.10 0.88
N GLU A 155 6.00 41.77 0.03
CA GLU A 155 5.67 42.57 -1.15
C GLU A 155 5.06 43.92 -0.74
N ALA A 156 4.12 43.92 0.20
CA ALA A 156 3.49 45.13 0.72
C ALA A 156 4.51 46.07 1.39
N ASP A 157 5.49 45.52 2.13
CA ASP A 157 6.56 46.31 2.72
C ASP A 157 7.49 46.89 1.63
N GLY A 158 7.80 46.12 0.58
CA GLY A 158 8.55 46.61 -0.57
C GLY A 158 7.85 47.75 -1.32
N GLU A 159 6.53 47.67 -1.49
CA GLU A 159 5.72 48.74 -2.08
C GLU A 159 5.67 49.99 -1.20
N ARG A 160 5.55 49.83 0.13
CA ARG A 160 5.61 50.93 1.09
C ARG A 160 6.93 51.69 1.01
N GLU A 161 8.06 50.96 1.01
CA GLU A 161 9.38 51.58 0.87
C GLU A 161 9.55 52.31 -0.47
N ALA A 162 9.02 51.74 -1.56
CA ALA A 162 9.05 52.39 -2.87
C ALA A 162 8.21 53.68 -2.87
N LEU A 163 7.03 53.66 -2.26
CA LEU A 163 6.18 54.84 -2.11
C LEU A 163 6.89 55.93 -1.31
N GLU A 164 7.48 55.58 -0.15
CA GLU A 164 8.23 56.51 0.68
C GLU A 164 9.40 57.16 -0.08
N ARG A 165 10.13 56.38 -0.89
CA ARG A 165 11.19 56.89 -1.76
C ARG A 165 10.65 57.90 -2.78
N THR A 166 9.59 57.56 -3.50
CA THR A 166 8.99 58.48 -4.49
C THR A 166 8.42 59.74 -3.85
N GLN A 167 7.85 59.64 -2.66
CA GLN A 167 7.38 60.80 -1.89
C GLN A 167 8.55 61.70 -1.50
N HIS A 168 9.65 61.13 -1.00
CA HIS A 168 10.84 61.89 -0.64
C HIS A 168 11.48 62.60 -1.85
N GLU A 169 11.54 61.93 -3.00
CA GLU A 169 12.01 62.51 -4.26
C GLU A 169 11.13 63.68 -4.69
N LEU A 170 9.80 63.52 -4.65
CA LEU A 170 8.84 64.58 -4.97
C LEU A 170 8.98 65.78 -4.05
N ASP A 171 9.07 65.56 -2.73
CA ASP A 171 9.24 66.63 -1.75
C ASP A 171 10.55 67.40 -1.97
N THR A 172 11.61 66.70 -2.38
CA THR A 172 12.91 67.30 -2.69
C THR A 172 12.84 68.13 -3.97
N ALA A 173 12.19 67.61 -5.02
CA ALA A 173 11.96 68.35 -6.25
C ALA A 173 11.11 69.60 -6.03
N MET A 174 10.03 69.49 -5.24
CA MET A 174 9.19 70.63 -4.86
C MET A 174 9.97 71.69 -4.09
N ARG A 175 10.81 71.28 -3.13
CA ARG A 175 11.70 72.21 -2.40
C ARG A 175 12.68 72.92 -3.34
N ALA A 176 13.29 72.20 -4.27
CA ALA A 176 14.21 72.78 -5.25
C ALA A 176 13.50 73.77 -6.19
N LEU A 177 12.30 73.42 -6.68
CA LEU A 177 11.48 74.32 -7.51
C LEU A 177 11.11 75.60 -6.75
N ASN A 178 10.65 75.48 -5.50
CA ASN A 178 10.32 76.63 -4.67
C ASN A 178 11.53 77.56 -4.45
N GLN A 179 12.72 76.99 -4.22
CA GLN A 179 13.96 77.77 -4.12
C GLN A 179 14.29 78.49 -5.42
N TRP A 180 14.16 77.80 -6.56
CA TRP A 180 14.43 78.40 -7.87
C TRP A 180 13.46 79.54 -8.19
N VAL A 181 12.16 79.38 -7.90
CA VAL A 181 11.16 80.43 -8.05
C VAL A 181 11.47 81.63 -7.15
N GLN A 182 11.85 81.40 -5.89
CA GLN A 182 12.26 82.48 -4.99
C GLN A 182 13.46 83.25 -5.53
N MET A 183 14.50 82.56 -6.02
CA MET A 183 15.65 83.21 -6.64
C MET A 183 15.28 84.03 -7.87
N ALA A 184 14.43 83.49 -8.75
CA ALA A 184 13.98 84.19 -9.94
C ALA A 184 13.17 85.46 -9.60
N VAL A 185 12.31 85.41 -8.57
CA VAL A 185 11.57 86.58 -8.09
C VAL A 185 12.51 87.63 -7.52
N THR A 186 13.46 87.22 -6.66
CA THR A 186 14.44 88.17 -6.10
C THR A 186 15.35 88.79 -7.15
N ASP A 187 15.70 88.04 -8.20
CA ASP A 187 16.50 88.55 -9.31
C ASP A 187 15.70 89.60 -10.11
N VAL A 188 14.41 89.37 -10.38
CA VAL A 188 13.53 90.33 -11.05
C VAL A 188 13.35 91.61 -10.23
N ASP A 189 13.08 91.47 -8.92
CA ASP A 189 12.94 92.63 -8.02
C ASP A 189 14.23 93.46 -7.97
N SER A 190 15.40 92.82 -8.05
CA SER A 190 16.70 93.51 -8.09
C SER A 190 17.03 94.21 -9.42
N MET A 191 16.32 93.86 -10.51
CA MET A 191 16.45 94.51 -11.81
C MET A 191 15.58 95.77 -11.95
N ASP A 192 14.45 95.84 -11.23
CA ASP A 192 13.57 97.02 -11.21
C ASP A 192 14.09 98.15 -10.30
N GLU A 193 15.08 97.91 -9.45
CA GLU A 193 15.72 98.92 -8.56
C GLU A 193 16.92 99.67 -9.19
N LYS A 194 17.19 99.53 -10.50
CA LYS A 194 18.26 100.25 -11.22
C LYS A 194 17.71 101.17 -12.31
#